data_AF-A0A8S4QZ97-F1
#
_entry.id   AF-A0A8S4QZ97-F1
#
_cell.length_a   1.000
_cell.length_b   1.000
_cell.length_c   1.000
_cell.angle_alpha   90.00
_cell.angle_beta   90.00
_cell.angle_gamma   90.00
#
_symmetry.space_group_name_H-M   'P 1'
#
loop_
_entity.id
_entity.type
_entity.pdbx_description
1 polymer ?
#
loop_
_entity_poly.entity_id
_entity_poly.type
_entity_poly.pdbx_seq_one_letter_code
_entity_poly.pdbx_strand_id
1 'polypeptide(L)'
;VTWGQLAETLRIKFCSATGGDLSEDNLRFLGEKIFRTNLPINPMELNGMTVSWTQFCKDALPERNFTFWEWFYMVVKVTRDYLRTLWCDRLIMGFIQKKQAEEMLGKCPPGTFLLRFSDSELGGITIAWTGGKLLFI
;
A
#
# COMPACT_ATOMS: atom_id res chain seq x y z
N VAL A 1 12.27 -12.24 10.12
CA VAL A 1 11.78 -11.26 11.10
C VAL A 1 10.29 -11.46 11.30
N THR A 2 9.70 -11.14 12.46
CA THR A 2 8.25 -11.23 12.59
C THR A 2 7.58 -10.07 11.83
N TRP A 3 6.35 -10.27 11.38
CA TRP A 3 5.58 -9.23 10.72
C TRP A 3 5.40 -8.03 11.65
N GLY A 4 5.12 -8.22 12.94
CA GLY A 4 4.95 -7.11 13.87
C GLY A 4 6.19 -6.19 13.95
N GLN A 5 7.39 -6.78 13.98
CA GLN A 5 8.65 -6.02 13.97
C GLN A 5 8.87 -5.28 12.64
N LEU A 6 8.58 -5.96 11.52
CA LEU A 6 8.75 -5.36 10.20
C LEU A 6 7.74 -4.25 9.96
N ALA A 7 6.46 -4.47 10.30
CA ALA A 7 5.37 -3.51 10.15
C ALA A 7 5.66 -2.23 10.91
N GLU A 8 6.16 -2.34 12.14
CA GLU A 8 6.57 -1.17 12.92
C GLU A 8 7.76 -0.44 12.28
N THR A 9 8.74 -1.18 11.75
CA THR A 9 9.86 -0.58 11.01
C THR A 9 9.38 0.16 9.76
N LEU A 10 8.43 -0.41 9.00
CA LEU A 10 7.82 0.21 7.83
C LEU A 10 7.06 1.48 8.21
N ARG A 11 6.29 1.44 9.30
CA ARG A 11 5.57 2.59 9.86
C ARG A 11 6.52 3.72 10.22
N ILE A 12 7.55 3.45 11.03
CA ILE A 12 8.56 4.44 11.44
C ILE A 12 9.22 5.06 10.21
N LYS A 13 9.64 4.23 9.24
CA LYS A 13 10.29 4.71 8.02
C LYS A 13 9.36 5.62 7.21
N PHE A 14 8.09 5.26 7.08
CA PHE A 14 7.12 6.04 6.33
C PHE A 14 6.83 7.36 7.05
N CYS A 15 6.50 7.30 8.33
CA CYS A 15 6.19 8.48 9.16
C CYS A 15 7.37 9.46 9.22
N SER A 16 8.60 8.97 9.40
CA SER A 16 9.79 9.82 9.40
C SER A 16 10.01 10.55 8.06
N ALA A 17 9.60 9.97 6.94
CA ALA A 17 9.81 10.54 5.62
C ALA A 17 8.67 11.48 5.19
N THR A 18 7.42 11.13 5.50
CA THR A 18 6.24 11.85 5.03
C THR A 18 5.67 12.78 6.09
N GLY A 19 5.92 12.53 7.37
CA GLY A 19 5.26 13.21 8.49
C GLY A 19 3.82 12.73 8.73
N GLY A 20 3.33 11.73 7.98
CA GLY A 20 2.04 11.09 8.20
C GLY A 20 2.19 9.60 8.52
N ASP A 21 1.30 9.07 9.34
CA ASP A 21 1.38 7.70 9.86
C ASP A 21 0.73 6.66 8.92
N LEU A 22 1.06 5.38 9.11
CA LEU A 22 0.38 4.25 8.49
C LEU A 22 -0.66 3.66 9.44
N SER A 23 -1.93 3.64 9.00
CA SER A 23 -3.01 2.99 9.75
C SER A 23 -2.84 1.47 9.78
N GLU A 24 -3.59 0.80 10.67
CA GLU A 24 -3.64 -0.67 10.71
C GLU A 24 -4.12 -1.27 9.37
N ASP A 25 -5.06 -0.62 8.68
CA ASP A 25 -5.50 -1.05 7.35
C ASP A 25 -4.38 -0.92 6.31
N ASN A 26 -3.55 0.13 6.39
CA ASN A 26 -2.40 0.27 5.52
C ASN A 26 -1.36 -0.82 5.78
N LEU A 27 -1.08 -1.13 7.05
CA LEU A 27 -0.20 -2.23 7.41
C LEU A 27 -0.78 -3.57 6.95
N ARG A 28 -2.08 -3.80 7.11
CA ARG A 28 -2.75 -5.02 6.63
C ARG A 28 -2.57 -5.19 5.12
N PHE A 29 -2.77 -4.12 4.34
CA PHE A 29 -2.50 -4.14 2.90
C PHE A 29 -1.03 -4.50 2.59
N LEU A 30 -0.07 -3.93 3.30
CA LEU A 30 1.35 -4.24 3.13
C LEU A 30 1.66 -5.71 3.47
N GLY A 31 1.01 -6.24 4.50
CA GLY A 31 1.07 -7.65 4.86
C GLY A 31 0.54 -8.55 3.74
N GLU A 32 -0.63 -8.26 3.20
CA GLU A 32 -1.22 -9.02 2.08
C GLU A 32 -0.29 -8.99 0.86
N LYS A 33 0.33 -7.84 0.59
CA LYS A 33 1.29 -7.67 -0.51
C LYS A 33 2.57 -8.49 -0.32
N ILE A 34 3.18 -8.50 0.87
CA ILE A 34 4.44 -9.22 1.11
C ILE A 34 4.23 -10.73 1.24
N PHE A 35 3.13 -11.15 1.89
CA PHE A 35 2.82 -12.57 2.10
C PHE A 35 2.14 -13.21 0.89
N ARG A 36 1.57 -12.42 -0.02
CA ARG A 36 0.93 -12.88 -1.27
C ARG A 36 -0.23 -13.84 -1.02
N THR A 37 -0.91 -13.67 0.12
CA THR A 37 -2.00 -14.53 0.58
C THR A 37 -2.96 -13.74 1.46
N ASN A 38 -4.12 -14.35 1.74
CA ASN A 38 -5.05 -13.84 2.74
C ASN A 38 -4.42 -13.93 4.13
N LEU A 39 -4.46 -12.83 4.86
CA LEU A 39 -3.93 -12.75 6.21
C LEU A 39 -4.94 -13.26 7.25
N PRO A 40 -4.47 -13.78 8.39
CA PRO A 40 -5.33 -14.07 9.52
C PRO A 40 -6.07 -12.81 9.98
N ILE A 41 -7.27 -13.00 10.53
CA ILE A 41 -8.08 -11.91 11.11
C ILE A 41 -7.49 -11.49 12.45
N ASN A 42 -6.93 -12.44 13.21
CA ASN A 42 -6.33 -12.20 14.52
C ASN A 42 -5.00 -11.41 14.39
N PRO A 43 -4.89 -10.21 14.99
CA PRO A 43 -3.67 -9.40 14.92
C PRO A 43 -2.45 -10.05 15.57
N MET A 44 -2.64 -10.86 16.62
CA MET A 44 -1.52 -11.54 17.29
C MET A 44 -0.93 -12.63 16.40
N GLU A 45 -1.77 -13.40 15.72
CA GLU A 45 -1.33 -14.41 14.74
C GLU A 45 -0.62 -13.73 13.56
N LEU A 46 -1.22 -12.65 13.02
CA LEU A 46 -0.61 -11.87 11.96
C LEU A 46 0.78 -11.36 12.36
N ASN A 47 0.90 -10.74 13.53
CA ASN A 47 2.17 -10.19 14.02
C ASN A 47 3.23 -11.27 14.27
N GLY A 48 2.81 -12.50 14.56
CA GLY A 48 3.69 -13.66 14.73
C GLY A 48 4.18 -14.28 13.42
N MET A 49 3.55 -13.98 12.27
CA MET A 49 3.98 -14.50 10.97
C MET A 49 5.42 -14.06 10.65
N THR A 50 6.19 -14.92 9.99
CA THR A 50 7.59 -14.64 9.68
C THR A 50 7.77 -14.19 8.23
N VAL A 51 8.50 -13.09 8.06
CA VAL A 51 8.94 -12.58 6.75
C VAL A 51 10.41 -12.95 6.55
N SER A 52 10.71 -13.59 5.42
CA SER A 52 12.07 -13.89 5.00
C SER A 52 12.73 -12.68 4.33
N TRP A 53 14.07 -12.64 4.33
CA TRP A 53 14.82 -11.64 3.58
C TRP A 53 14.49 -11.65 2.09
N THR A 54 14.28 -12.85 1.52
CA THR A 54 14.00 -12.97 0.08
C THR A 54 12.63 -12.37 -0.25
N GLN A 55 11.60 -12.66 0.54
CA GLN A 55 10.26 -12.06 0.37
C GLN A 55 10.30 -10.53 0.45
N PHE A 56 11.15 -9.98 1.32
CA PHE A 56 11.24 -8.54 1.53
C PHE A 56 11.92 -7.81 0.36
N CYS A 57 13.06 -8.29 -0.15
CA CYS A 57 13.87 -7.50 -1.07
C CYS A 57 14.66 -8.31 -2.12
N LYS A 58 14.35 -9.60 -2.35
CA LYS A 58 15.00 -10.40 -3.40
C LYS A 58 14.01 -10.98 -4.40
N ASP A 59 12.89 -11.50 -3.92
CA ASP A 59 11.87 -12.14 -4.73
C ASP A 59 10.96 -11.07 -5.31
N ALA A 60 10.85 -11.03 -6.64
CA ALA A 60 9.94 -10.11 -7.31
C ALA A 60 8.48 -10.40 -6.90
N LEU A 61 7.67 -9.35 -6.81
CA LEU A 61 6.23 -9.47 -6.60
C LEU A 61 5.58 -10.24 -7.76
N PRO A 62 4.44 -10.93 -7.54
CA PRO A 62 3.75 -11.66 -8.60
C PRO A 62 3.48 -10.76 -9.82
N GLU A 63 3.83 -11.24 -11.01
CA GLU A 63 3.65 -10.52 -12.28
C GLU A 63 4.42 -9.19 -12.38
N ARG A 64 5.42 -8.97 -11.52
CA ARG A 64 6.28 -7.79 -11.52
C ARG A 64 7.75 -8.15 -11.70
N ASN A 65 8.54 -7.16 -12.06
CA ASN A 65 10.00 -7.22 -12.15
C ASN A 65 10.70 -6.49 -10.99
N PHE A 66 9.95 -6.12 -9.94
CA PHE A 66 10.45 -5.45 -8.75
C PHE A 66 9.97 -6.16 -7.48
N THR A 67 10.72 -5.97 -6.40
CA THR A 67 10.51 -6.56 -5.07
C THR A 67 9.53 -5.74 -4.24
N PHE A 68 9.09 -6.29 -3.09
CA PHE A 68 8.28 -5.56 -2.13
C PHE A 68 8.99 -4.28 -1.66
N TRP A 69 10.28 -4.38 -1.30
CA TRP A 69 11.04 -3.24 -0.82
C TRP A 69 11.17 -2.12 -1.85
N GLU A 70 11.49 -2.44 -3.11
CA GLU A 70 11.60 -1.44 -4.18
C GLU A 70 10.28 -0.69 -4.37
N TRP A 71 9.17 -1.43 -4.38
CA TRP A 71 7.82 -0.85 -4.45
C TRP A 71 7.55 0.08 -3.26
N PHE A 72 7.74 -0.40 -2.03
CA PHE A 72 7.47 0.37 -0.83
C PHE A 72 8.37 1.62 -0.74
N TYR A 73 9.65 1.48 -1.10
CA TYR A 73 10.59 2.60 -1.13
C TYR A 73 10.14 3.69 -2.10
N MET A 74 9.67 3.30 -3.29
CA MET A 74 9.18 4.26 -4.28
C MET A 74 7.87 4.94 -3.85
N VAL A 75 7.00 4.23 -3.13
CA VAL A 75 5.84 4.83 -2.46
C VAL A 75 6.29 5.88 -1.44
N VAL A 76 7.21 5.55 -0.53
CA VAL A 76 7.75 6.51 0.44
C VAL A 76 8.34 7.74 -0.27
N LYS A 77 9.10 7.52 -1.35
CA LYS A 77 9.74 8.59 -2.11
C LYS A 77 8.71 9.51 -2.77
N VAL A 78 7.72 8.98 -3.52
CA VAL A 78 6.72 9.80 -4.19
C VAL A 78 5.84 10.54 -3.18
N THR A 79 5.51 9.90 -2.05
CA THR A 79 4.74 10.57 -1.00
C THR A 79 5.53 11.72 -0.38
N ARG A 80 6.80 11.50 -0.04
CA ARG A 80 7.67 12.56 0.50
C ARG A 80 7.84 13.72 -0.48
N ASP A 81 8.16 13.41 -1.73
CA ASP A 81 8.61 14.40 -2.70
C ASP A 81 7.44 15.20 -3.32
N TYR A 82 6.29 14.57 -3.50
CA TYR A 82 5.20 15.16 -4.30
C TYR A 82 3.83 15.16 -3.61
N LEU A 83 3.55 14.23 -2.70
CA LEU A 83 2.19 14.04 -2.16
C LEU A 83 2.07 14.33 -0.67
N ARG A 84 3.09 14.91 -0.05
CA ARG A 84 3.18 15.01 1.39
C ARG A 84 1.95 15.70 2.00
N THR A 85 1.58 16.85 1.46
CA THR A 85 0.40 17.61 1.91
C THR A 85 -0.88 16.79 1.73
N LEU A 86 -1.10 16.20 0.55
CA LEU A 86 -2.29 15.38 0.27
C LEU A 86 -2.40 14.17 1.20
N TRP A 87 -1.27 13.55 1.54
CA TRP A 87 -1.23 12.45 2.49
C TRP A 87 -1.58 12.91 3.90
N CYS A 88 -0.94 13.98 4.40
CA CYS A 88 -1.20 14.53 5.73
C CYS A 88 -2.65 15.00 5.89
N ASP A 89 -3.25 15.55 4.84
CA ASP A 89 -4.65 15.99 4.79
C ASP A 89 -5.65 14.84 4.61
N ARG A 90 -5.16 13.58 4.56
CA ARG A 90 -5.97 12.36 4.37
C ARG A 90 -6.78 12.35 3.06
N LEU A 91 -6.27 13.00 2.02
CA LEU A 91 -6.89 13.06 0.69
C LEU A 91 -6.50 11.89 -0.23
N ILE A 92 -5.53 11.06 0.20
CA ILE A 92 -5.06 9.89 -0.53
C ILE A 92 -5.44 8.64 0.26
N MET A 93 -6.21 7.74 -0.37
CA MET A 93 -6.49 6.42 0.21
C MET A 93 -5.23 5.56 0.25
N GLY A 94 -4.42 5.65 -0.81
CA GLY A 94 -3.05 5.12 -0.85
C GLY A 94 -2.98 3.60 -0.90
N PHE A 95 -2.98 2.96 0.26
CA PHE A 95 -2.79 1.51 0.42
C PHE A 95 -4.14 0.77 0.35
N ILE A 96 -4.64 0.57 -0.87
CA ILE A 96 -5.88 -0.17 -1.14
C ILE A 96 -5.75 -1.01 -2.41
N GLN A 97 -6.25 -2.25 -2.37
CA GLN A 97 -6.23 -3.13 -3.55
C GLN A 97 -7.19 -2.62 -4.63
N LYS A 98 -6.85 -2.86 -5.90
CA LYS A 98 -7.72 -2.52 -7.04
C LYS A 98 -9.16 -3.01 -6.84
N LYS A 99 -9.33 -4.29 -6.50
CA LYS A 99 -10.64 -4.91 -6.30
C LYS A 99 -11.44 -4.23 -5.17
N GLN A 100 -10.79 -3.97 -4.03
CA GLN A 100 -11.44 -3.30 -2.90
C GLN A 100 -11.85 -1.86 -3.26
N ALA A 101 -11.01 -1.13 -3.99
CA ALA A 101 -11.35 0.20 -4.48
C ALA A 101 -12.56 0.17 -5.44
N GLU A 102 -12.60 -0.77 -6.38
CA GLU A 102 -13.72 -0.96 -7.31
C GLU A 102 -15.03 -1.29 -6.57
N GLU A 103 -14.98 -2.19 -5.58
CA GLU A 103 -16.14 -2.55 -4.76
C GLU A 103 -16.66 -1.39 -3.90
N MET A 104 -15.77 -0.57 -3.34
CA MET A 104 -16.15 0.63 -2.58
C MET A 104 -16.81 1.66 -3.49
N LEU A 105 -16.18 1.97 -4.63
CA LEU A 105 -16.68 2.95 -5.58
C LEU A 105 -18.00 2.52 -6.22
N GLY A 106 -18.21 1.22 -6.48
CA GLY A 106 -19.48 0.72 -7.03
C GLY A 106 -20.72 1.03 -6.17
N LYS A 107 -20.54 1.41 -4.90
CA LYS A 107 -21.61 1.81 -3.97
C LYS A 107 -21.74 3.33 -3.83
N CYS A 108 -20.88 4.10 -4.51
CA CYS A 108 -20.85 5.55 -4.42
C CYS A 108 -21.57 6.22 -5.61
N PRO A 109 -21.99 7.49 -5.46
CA PRO A 109 -22.55 8.26 -6.57
C PRO A 109 -21.56 8.44 -7.74
N PRO A 110 -22.05 8.56 -8.99
CA PRO A 110 -21.22 8.89 -10.15
C PRO A 110 -20.34 10.12 -9.93
N GLY A 111 -19.08 10.03 -10.34
CA GLY A 111 -18.09 11.10 -10.16
C GLY A 111 -17.28 10.99 -8.87
N THR A 112 -17.59 10.03 -8.00
CA THR A 112 -16.74 9.72 -6.85
C THR A 112 -15.45 9.04 -7.33
N PHE A 113 -14.31 9.47 -6.79
CA PHE A 113 -13.01 8.89 -7.08
C PHE A 113 -12.14 8.79 -5.83
N LEU A 114 -11.09 7.98 -5.91
CA LEU A 114 -10.05 7.90 -4.90
C LEU A 114 -8.66 7.78 -5.55
N LEU A 115 -7.64 8.22 -4.82
CA LEU A 115 -6.24 8.08 -5.17
C LEU A 115 -5.64 6.87 -4.44
N ARG A 116 -4.98 5.98 -5.17
CA ARG A 116 -4.27 4.82 -4.62
C ARG A 116 -2.87 4.68 -5.22
N PHE A 117 -1.96 4.05 -4.50
CA PHE A 117 -0.65 3.69 -5.06
C PHE A 117 -0.80 2.58 -6.09
N SER A 118 -0.08 2.71 -7.20
CA SER A 118 -0.09 1.73 -8.28
C SER A 118 0.60 0.44 -7.83
N ASP A 119 -0.04 -0.70 -8.08
CA ASP A 119 0.59 -2.02 -7.87
C ASP A 119 1.50 -2.41 -9.02
N SER A 120 1.38 -1.76 -10.18
CA SER A 120 2.07 -2.09 -11.43
C SER A 120 3.23 -1.20 -11.78
N GLU A 121 3.25 0.00 -11.23
CA GLU A 121 4.23 1.02 -11.57
C GLU A 121 4.89 1.54 -10.30
N LEU A 122 6.23 1.50 -10.27
CA LEU A 122 7.01 2.01 -9.16
C LEU A 122 6.79 3.52 -9.00
N GLY A 123 6.25 3.92 -7.85
CA GLY A 123 5.97 5.33 -7.56
C GLY A 123 4.77 5.90 -8.34
N GLY A 124 4.05 5.07 -9.10
CA GLY A 124 2.84 5.50 -9.80
C GLY A 124 1.67 5.70 -8.85
N ILE A 125 0.80 6.65 -9.17
CA ILE A 125 -0.47 6.89 -8.49
C ILE A 125 -1.59 6.62 -9.50
N THR A 126 -2.67 6.03 -9.04
CA THR A 126 -3.84 5.75 -9.88
C THR A 126 -5.07 6.44 -9.33
N ILE A 127 -5.84 7.07 -10.23
CA ILE A 127 -7.19 7.54 -9.94
C ILE A 127 -8.16 6.41 -10.29
N ALA A 128 -8.91 5.94 -9.29
CA ALA A 128 -10.03 5.03 -9.49
C ALA A 128 -11.34 5.81 -9.33
N TRP A 129 -12.30 5.63 -10.26
CA TRP A 129 -13.60 6.30 -10.20
C TRP A 129 -14.76 5.38 -10.62
N THR A 130 -15.99 5.75 -10.27
CA THR A 130 -17.24 5.04 -10.63
C THR A 130 -17.51 5.07 -12.14
N GLY A 131 -17.45 3.93 -12.84
CA GLY A 131 -17.79 3.86 -14.27
C GLY A 131 -16.65 3.46 -15.22
N GLY A 132 -15.50 3.06 -14.68
CA GLY A 132 -14.53 2.23 -15.38
C GLY A 132 -13.65 2.95 -16.39
N LYS A 133 -12.57 3.55 -15.91
CA LYS A 133 -11.20 3.33 -16.42
C LYS A 133 -10.23 3.79 -15.32
N LEU A 134 -8.96 3.41 -15.41
CA LEU A 134 -7.91 3.91 -14.52
C LEU A 134 -7.21 5.03 -15.28
N LEU A 135 -7.18 6.25 -14.74
CA LEU A 135 -6.29 7.30 -15.23
C LEU A 135 -4.98 7.18 -14.44
N PHE A 136 -3.90 6.89 -15.16
CA PHE A 136 -2.55 6.98 -14.64
C PHE A 136 -2.14 8.46 -14.72
N ILE A 137 -1.68 9.02 -13.61
CA ILE A 137 -1.10 10.37 -13.52
C ILE A 137 0.36 10.27 -13.10
#